data_AF-A0A6N4TIZ2-F1
#
_entry.id   AF-A0A6N4TIZ2-F1
#
_cell.length_a   1.000
_cell.length_b   1.000
_cell.length_c   1.000
_cell.angle_alpha   90.00
_cell.angle_beta   90.00
_cell.angle_gamma   90.00
#
_symmetry.space_group_name_H-M   'P 1'
#
loop_
_entity.id
_entity.type
_entity.pdbx_description
1 polymer ?
#
loop_
_entity_poly.entity_id
_entity_poly.type
_entity_poly.pdbx_seq_one_letter_code
_entity_poly.pdbx_strand_id
1 'polypeptide(L)'
;MFFFFLWEEKRFLCEDSRKKLDPFRFFHNCGILLYDNKRGMFMWKYQCKKQLFYILLGAVAGAIIFGLLGYEHDMIKETLKVYTDDPAIINNALIPYITGAITFAGIINGINLFFLVMQRFNLSFFVTFLILMLGGGEIAIVAGTIGLPICIIIYLYGWITVPNRGKKRQLNKDSLNSVKEIERVFRLHHKYDEQYEEIAGKIWKNMLIANVLYIIGALASLLVFVYVKNTMVVLLCMMLYFMLVFQITKRKSMMLQPIVSLLYDQCDPLACASAIFALAHKSHRKKNFPLIQQMAQCMIYLDDPHLAIDIMASGNMQNKNGLQYAYHSLMAYAYYQLGDKGMVQHHFDESEKLPIRNMNGPLGIIRLQTLTAIQNKLSLMEQDFDKAEQFYKGLLSSAGFRFQKVDANYYLGLIAFVQKDIYVAARHFTMVIEQGNTMFFVNKAKEFMRSIERVEKAEEA
;
A
#
# COMPACT_ATOMS: atom_id res chain seq x y z
N MET A 1 4.10 -0.27 -39.51
CA MET A 1 4.71 1.07 -39.29
C MET A 1 4.99 1.40 -37.81
N PHE A 2 4.61 0.56 -36.84
CA PHE A 2 4.90 0.75 -35.40
C PHE A 2 6.23 0.13 -34.92
N PHE A 3 6.94 -0.62 -35.78
CA PHE A 3 8.15 -1.37 -35.40
C PHE A 3 9.48 -0.67 -35.73
N PHE A 4 9.47 0.43 -36.48
CA PHE A 4 10.69 1.08 -36.96
C PHE A 4 11.22 2.21 -36.05
N PHE A 5 10.41 2.69 -35.09
CA PHE A 5 10.78 3.83 -34.24
C PHE A 5 11.62 3.47 -33.00
N LEU A 6 11.90 2.18 -32.74
CA LEU A 6 12.69 1.73 -31.58
C LEU A 6 14.19 1.55 -31.87
N TRP A 7 14.65 1.84 -33.10
CA TRP A 7 16.02 1.53 -33.52
C TRP A 7 17.02 2.70 -33.36
N GLU A 8 16.59 3.95 -33.29
CA GLU A 8 17.48 5.08 -33.63
C GLU A 8 17.94 6.02 -32.49
N GLU A 9 17.90 5.58 -31.22
CA GLU A 9 18.28 6.48 -30.10
C GLU A 9 19.30 5.86 -29.12
N LYS A 10 20.36 5.23 -29.64
CA LYS A 10 21.56 4.86 -28.85
C LYS A 10 22.86 5.09 -29.62
N ARG A 11 23.23 6.34 -29.82
CA ARG A 11 24.64 6.75 -29.86
C ARG A 11 24.79 7.91 -28.89
N PHE A 12 25.34 7.64 -27.71
CA PHE A 12 26.40 8.44 -27.07
C PHE A 12 26.64 7.91 -25.64
N LEU A 13 27.93 7.69 -25.33
CA LEU A 13 28.54 7.40 -24.02
C LEU A 13 28.19 5.99 -23.48
N CYS A 14 29.11 5.03 -23.33
CA CYS A 14 30.50 5.10 -22.88
C CYS A 14 31.15 3.73 -23.14
N GLU A 15 32.39 3.77 -23.62
CA GLU A 15 33.25 2.64 -23.94
C GLU A 15 33.92 2.16 -22.65
N ASP A 16 33.60 0.95 -22.16
CA ASP A 16 34.62 0.15 -21.46
C ASP A 16 34.33 -1.36 -21.50
N SER A 17 35.30 -2.04 -22.12
CA SER A 17 35.77 -3.42 -21.96
C SER A 17 34.80 -4.64 -21.87
N ARG A 18 34.81 -5.39 -22.99
CA ARG A 18 34.80 -6.87 -23.12
C ARG A 18 33.88 -7.67 -22.17
N LYS A 19 32.61 -7.85 -22.57
CA LYS A 19 31.82 -9.04 -22.21
C LYS A 19 31.06 -9.55 -23.44
N LYS A 20 31.13 -10.86 -23.67
CA LYS A 20 30.45 -11.62 -24.73
C LYS A 20 29.01 -11.12 -24.92
N LEU A 21 28.64 -10.84 -26.18
CA LEU A 21 27.25 -10.57 -26.56
C LEU A 21 26.41 -11.83 -26.29
N ASP A 22 25.67 -11.85 -25.18
CA ASP A 22 24.55 -12.77 -25.00
C ASP A 22 23.36 -12.25 -25.82
N PRO A 23 22.82 -13.03 -26.78
CA PRO A 23 21.66 -12.62 -27.59
C PRO A 23 20.38 -12.46 -26.76
N PHE A 24 20.40 -12.87 -25.48
CA PHE A 24 19.25 -12.80 -24.56
C PHE A 24 19.18 -11.51 -23.72
N ARG A 25 20.12 -10.57 -23.88
CA ARG A 25 20.04 -9.24 -23.24
C ARG A 25 18.78 -8.46 -23.64
N PHE A 26 18.18 -8.79 -24.78
CA PHE A 26 16.92 -8.18 -25.24
C PHE A 26 15.71 -8.63 -24.40
N PHE A 27 15.63 -9.92 -24.04
CA PHE A 27 14.62 -10.44 -23.09
C PHE A 27 14.87 -9.97 -21.66
N HIS A 28 16.15 -9.80 -21.31
CA HIS A 28 16.57 -9.24 -20.03
C HIS A 28 16.13 -7.78 -19.87
N ASN A 29 16.12 -6.97 -20.95
CA ASN A 29 15.69 -5.57 -20.92
C ASN A 29 14.17 -5.37 -20.98
N CYS A 30 13.38 -6.35 -21.45
CA CYS A 30 11.91 -6.27 -21.37
C CYS A 30 11.38 -6.51 -19.94
N GLY A 31 12.11 -7.24 -19.10
CA GLY A 31 11.79 -7.46 -17.69
C GLY A 31 12.51 -6.54 -16.69
N ILE A 32 13.67 -5.97 -17.07
CA ILE A 32 14.52 -5.16 -16.18
C ILE A 32 14.53 -3.69 -16.59
N LEU A 33 13.35 -3.08 -16.61
CA LEU A 33 13.22 -1.62 -16.47
C LEU A 33 12.40 -1.25 -15.22
N LEU A 34 12.09 -2.20 -14.34
CA LEU A 34 11.28 -1.97 -13.13
C LEU A 34 11.92 -2.39 -11.81
N TYR A 35 13.04 -3.12 -11.80
CA TYR A 35 13.62 -3.58 -10.54
C TYR A 35 15.14 -3.69 -10.60
N ASP A 36 15.81 -2.72 -9.98
CA ASP A 36 17.24 -2.77 -9.72
C ASP A 36 17.56 -3.71 -8.54
N ASN A 37 18.73 -4.35 -8.63
CA ASN A 37 19.43 -5.11 -7.61
C ASN A 37 18.81 -6.45 -7.14
N LYS A 38 19.58 -7.28 -6.42
CA LYS A 38 19.30 -8.67 -5.97
C LYS A 38 17.88 -8.93 -5.41
N ARG A 39 17.13 -7.90 -5.00
CA ARG A 39 15.71 -7.96 -4.57
C ARG A 39 14.72 -8.09 -5.73
N GLY A 40 15.02 -7.54 -6.90
CA GLY A 40 14.21 -7.64 -8.12
C GLY A 40 13.99 -9.09 -8.57
N MET A 41 15.01 -9.94 -8.44
CA MET A 41 14.89 -11.37 -8.75
C MET A 41 13.92 -12.12 -7.80
N PHE A 42 13.84 -11.75 -6.52
CA PHE A 42 12.87 -12.35 -5.58
C PHE A 42 11.44 -11.93 -5.89
N MET A 43 11.24 -10.65 -6.21
CA MET A 43 9.95 -10.11 -6.61
C MET A 43 9.48 -10.73 -7.92
N TRP A 44 10.38 -10.90 -8.88
CA TRP A 44 10.10 -11.61 -10.13
C TRP A 44 9.57 -13.02 -9.86
N LYS A 45 10.30 -13.86 -9.11
CA LYS A 45 9.85 -15.23 -8.82
C LYS A 45 8.45 -15.28 -8.20
N TYR A 46 8.19 -14.40 -7.23
CA TYR A 46 6.90 -14.35 -6.54
C TYR A 46 5.78 -13.87 -7.46
N GLN A 47 6.04 -12.83 -8.26
CA GLN A 47 5.09 -12.33 -9.24
C GLN A 47 4.81 -13.39 -10.31
N CYS A 48 5.81 -14.07 -10.87
CA CYS A 48 5.62 -15.16 -11.82
C CYS A 48 4.80 -16.31 -11.21
N LYS A 49 5.10 -16.72 -9.97
CA LYS A 49 4.29 -17.74 -9.28
C LYS A 49 2.84 -17.30 -9.08
N LYS A 50 2.64 -16.05 -8.65
CA LYS A 50 1.32 -15.46 -8.43
C LYS A 50 0.52 -15.37 -9.73
N GLN A 51 1.15 -14.91 -10.81
CA GLN A 51 0.53 -14.78 -12.12
C GLN A 51 0.21 -16.14 -12.74
N LEU A 52 1.10 -17.12 -12.60
CA LEU A 52 0.83 -18.49 -13.03
C LEU A 52 -0.35 -19.10 -12.26
N PHE A 53 -0.46 -18.83 -10.96
CA PHE A 53 -1.59 -19.27 -10.15
C PHE A 53 -2.91 -18.61 -10.58
N TYR A 54 -2.90 -17.32 -10.94
CA TYR A 54 -4.08 -16.66 -11.48
C TYR A 54 -4.51 -17.20 -12.83
N ILE A 55 -3.57 -17.45 -13.74
CA ILE A 55 -3.86 -18.06 -15.04
C ILE A 55 -4.45 -19.46 -14.86
N LEU A 56 -3.90 -20.27 -13.95
CA LEU A 56 -4.44 -21.60 -13.63
C LEU A 56 -5.85 -21.53 -13.04
N LEU A 57 -6.10 -20.61 -12.09
CA LEU A 57 -7.44 -20.41 -11.54
C LEU A 57 -8.43 -19.96 -12.60
N GLY A 58 -8.01 -19.08 -13.51
CA GLY A 58 -8.81 -18.68 -14.68
C GLY A 58 -9.13 -19.86 -15.59
N ALA A 59 -8.12 -20.67 -15.91
CA ALA A 59 -8.29 -21.86 -16.74
C ALA A 59 -9.30 -22.84 -16.13
N VAL A 60 -9.20 -23.11 -14.82
CA VAL A 60 -10.16 -23.97 -14.11
C VAL A 60 -11.56 -23.36 -14.11
N ALA A 61 -11.69 -22.06 -13.82
CA ALA A 61 -12.98 -21.38 -13.81
C ALA A 61 -13.63 -21.40 -15.21
N GLY A 62 -12.87 -21.10 -16.26
CA GLY A 62 -13.35 -21.13 -17.64
C GLY A 62 -13.75 -22.52 -18.11
N ALA A 63 -12.98 -23.55 -17.74
CA ALA A 63 -13.33 -24.94 -18.04
C ALA A 63 -14.67 -25.34 -17.40
N ILE A 64 -14.93 -24.91 -16.16
CA ILE A 64 -16.20 -25.17 -15.47
C ILE A 64 -17.35 -24.40 -16.15
N ILE A 65 -17.15 -23.13 -16.51
CA ILE A 65 -18.20 -22.29 -17.11
C ILE A 65 -18.59 -22.82 -18.50
N PHE A 66 -17.60 -23.10 -19.35
CA PHE A 66 -17.87 -23.56 -20.72
C PHE A 66 -18.28 -25.03 -20.75
N GLY A 67 -17.56 -25.90 -20.04
CA GLY A 67 -17.79 -27.35 -20.07
C GLY A 67 -18.97 -27.82 -19.21
N LEU A 68 -19.09 -27.31 -17.98
CA LEU A 68 -20.06 -27.79 -16.99
C LEU A 68 -21.35 -26.96 -16.99
N LEU A 69 -21.26 -25.63 -17.15
CA LEU A 69 -22.43 -24.73 -17.16
C LEU A 69 -23.01 -24.51 -18.57
N GLY A 70 -22.39 -25.04 -19.62
CA GLY A 70 -22.96 -25.00 -20.96
C GLY A 70 -22.77 -23.67 -21.71
N TYR A 71 -21.99 -22.72 -21.19
CA TYR A 71 -21.85 -21.39 -21.77
C TYR A 71 -21.24 -21.45 -23.19
N GLU A 72 -21.88 -20.80 -24.17
CA GLU A 72 -21.47 -20.71 -25.58
C GLU A 72 -21.23 -22.06 -26.30
N HIS A 73 -21.76 -23.18 -25.80
CA HIS A 73 -21.60 -24.50 -26.44
C HIS A 73 -22.04 -24.53 -27.92
N ASP A 74 -23.16 -23.90 -28.24
CA ASP A 74 -23.70 -23.87 -29.61
C ASP A 74 -22.78 -23.07 -30.54
N MET A 75 -22.28 -21.93 -30.07
CA MET A 75 -21.35 -21.09 -30.82
C MET A 75 -20.02 -21.81 -31.10
N ILE A 76 -19.52 -22.59 -30.14
CA ILE A 76 -18.30 -23.41 -30.31
C ILE A 76 -18.53 -24.47 -31.37
N LYS A 77 -19.69 -25.16 -31.34
CA LYS A 77 -20.04 -26.18 -32.35
C LYS A 77 -20.19 -25.56 -33.74
N GLU A 78 -20.85 -24.42 -33.86
CA GLU A 78 -20.99 -23.70 -35.12
C GLU A 78 -19.62 -23.25 -35.66
N THR A 79 -18.75 -22.75 -34.79
CA THR A 79 -17.38 -22.35 -35.18
C THR A 79 -16.57 -23.57 -35.64
N LEU A 80 -16.64 -24.71 -34.93
CA LEU A 80 -15.93 -25.94 -35.32
C LEU A 80 -16.37 -26.47 -36.68
N LYS A 81 -17.67 -26.40 -36.99
CA LYS A 81 -18.24 -26.79 -38.29
C LYS A 81 -17.67 -25.99 -39.47
N VAL A 82 -17.15 -24.79 -39.24
CA VAL A 82 -16.49 -24.00 -40.30
C VAL A 82 -15.11 -24.58 -40.66
N TYR A 83 -14.46 -25.28 -39.73
CA TYR A 83 -13.09 -25.78 -39.89
C TYR A 83 -12.99 -27.30 -40.08
N THR A 84 -14.01 -28.06 -39.65
CA THR A 84 -14.02 -29.53 -39.80
C THR A 84 -15.45 -30.06 -39.83
N ASP A 85 -15.70 -31.06 -40.68
CA ASP A 85 -16.96 -31.80 -40.75
C ASP A 85 -16.94 -33.10 -39.92
N ASP A 86 -15.84 -33.40 -39.22
CA ASP A 86 -15.70 -34.63 -38.46
C ASP A 86 -16.61 -34.63 -37.20
N PRO A 87 -17.63 -35.52 -37.13
CA PRO A 87 -18.54 -35.57 -35.99
C PRO A 87 -17.86 -35.99 -34.69
N ALA A 88 -16.72 -36.69 -34.74
CA ALA A 88 -15.95 -37.07 -33.56
C ALA A 88 -15.29 -35.87 -32.90
N ILE A 89 -14.92 -34.85 -33.70
CA ILE A 89 -14.35 -33.59 -33.19
C ILE A 89 -15.48 -32.67 -32.73
N ILE A 90 -16.51 -32.45 -33.54
CA ILE A 90 -17.59 -31.51 -33.23
C ILE A 90 -18.34 -31.87 -31.93
N ASN A 91 -18.53 -33.17 -31.66
CA ASN A 91 -19.26 -33.64 -30.48
C ASN A 91 -18.35 -34.02 -29.30
N ASN A 92 -17.05 -33.73 -29.38
CA ASN A 92 -16.14 -34.07 -28.31
C ASN A 92 -16.43 -33.22 -27.06
N ALA A 93 -16.84 -33.90 -25.98
CA ALA A 93 -17.17 -33.28 -24.71
C ALA A 93 -16.01 -32.49 -24.09
N LEU A 94 -14.77 -32.73 -24.49
CA LEU A 94 -13.57 -32.10 -23.93
C LEU A 94 -13.26 -30.74 -24.58
N ILE A 95 -13.73 -30.48 -25.80
CA ILE A 95 -13.45 -29.23 -26.52
C ILE A 95 -14.01 -28.00 -25.79
N PRO A 96 -15.27 -27.99 -25.31
CA PRO A 96 -15.79 -26.88 -24.52
C PRO A 96 -14.96 -26.57 -23.27
N TYR A 97 -14.44 -27.60 -22.58
CA TYR A 97 -13.56 -27.42 -21.41
C TYR A 97 -12.23 -26.77 -21.80
N ILE A 98 -11.60 -27.23 -22.89
CA ILE A 98 -10.33 -26.66 -23.38
C ILE A 98 -10.54 -25.22 -23.84
N THR A 99 -11.57 -24.95 -24.64
CA THR A 99 -11.89 -23.62 -25.14
C THR A 99 -12.13 -22.66 -23.99
N GLY A 100 -12.96 -23.03 -23.01
CA GLY A 100 -13.19 -22.22 -21.82
C GLY A 100 -11.92 -21.97 -21.01
N ALA A 101 -11.09 -23.00 -20.84
CA ALA A 101 -9.82 -22.88 -20.12
C ALA A 101 -8.89 -21.86 -20.79
N ILE A 102 -8.72 -21.93 -22.11
CA ILE A 102 -7.85 -21.03 -22.88
C ILE A 102 -8.41 -19.60 -22.85
N THR A 103 -9.72 -19.43 -23.05
CA THR A 103 -10.36 -18.12 -23.10
C THR A 103 -10.22 -17.38 -21.77
N PHE A 104 -10.56 -18.00 -20.64
CA PHE A 104 -10.44 -17.34 -19.33
C PHE A 104 -8.99 -17.15 -18.88
N ALA A 105 -8.10 -18.11 -19.17
CA ALA A 105 -6.67 -17.93 -18.98
C ALA A 105 -6.14 -16.73 -19.77
N GLY A 106 -6.60 -16.57 -21.02
CA GLY A 106 -6.28 -15.46 -21.90
C GLY A 106 -6.84 -14.13 -21.41
N ILE A 107 -8.09 -14.08 -20.91
CA ILE A 107 -8.68 -12.88 -20.29
C ILE A 107 -7.81 -12.41 -19.11
N ILE A 108 -7.44 -13.31 -18.20
CA ILE A 108 -6.60 -12.97 -17.04
C ILE A 108 -5.22 -12.49 -17.50
N ASN A 109 -4.63 -13.15 -18.49
CA ASN A 109 -3.34 -12.74 -19.05
C ASN A 109 -3.42 -11.36 -19.73
N GLY A 110 -4.48 -11.11 -20.49
CA GLY A 110 -4.77 -9.84 -21.15
C GLY A 110 -4.93 -8.70 -20.14
N ILE A 111 -5.70 -8.92 -19.07
CA ILE A 111 -5.86 -7.98 -17.96
C ILE A 111 -4.50 -7.68 -17.30
N ASN A 112 -3.66 -8.69 -17.08
CA ASN A 112 -2.33 -8.51 -16.50
C ASN A 112 -1.39 -7.69 -17.41
N LEU A 113 -1.34 -8.01 -18.70
CA LEU A 113 -0.59 -7.24 -19.70
C LEU A 113 -1.08 -5.80 -19.75
N PHE A 114 -2.39 -5.61 -19.71
CA PHE A 114 -3.01 -4.29 -19.69
C PHE A 114 -2.66 -3.51 -18.42
N PHE A 115 -2.68 -4.14 -17.24
CA PHE A 115 -2.20 -3.52 -16.00
C PHE A 115 -0.71 -3.16 -16.04
N LEU A 116 0.12 -3.95 -16.71
CA LEU A 116 1.54 -3.62 -16.92
C LEU A 116 1.69 -2.38 -17.81
N VAL A 117 0.89 -2.27 -18.87
CA VAL A 117 0.84 -1.09 -19.75
C VAL A 117 0.34 0.12 -18.94
N MET A 118 -0.73 -0.02 -18.17
CA MET A 118 -1.23 1.04 -17.28
C MET A 118 -0.17 1.54 -16.31
N GLN A 119 0.53 0.64 -15.63
CA GLN A 119 1.61 1.00 -14.70
C GLN A 119 2.76 1.68 -15.42
N ARG A 120 3.11 1.20 -16.62
CA ARG A 120 4.18 1.77 -17.44
C ARG A 120 3.86 3.19 -17.91
N PHE A 121 2.62 3.47 -18.28
CA PHE A 121 2.19 4.78 -18.78
C PHE A 121 1.50 5.67 -17.73
N ASN A 122 1.28 5.16 -16.51
CA ASN A 122 0.57 5.83 -15.42
C ASN A 122 -0.81 6.38 -15.86
N LEU A 123 -1.53 5.59 -16.65
CA LEU A 123 -2.86 5.96 -17.13
C LEU A 123 -3.83 6.07 -15.95
N SER A 124 -4.68 7.10 -15.95
CA SER A 124 -5.71 7.23 -14.93
C SER A 124 -6.72 6.09 -15.04
N PHE A 125 -7.33 5.73 -13.91
CA PHE A 125 -8.35 4.67 -13.87
C PHE A 125 -9.51 4.95 -14.83
N PHE A 126 -9.93 6.21 -14.97
CA PHE A 126 -11.02 6.59 -15.88
C PHE A 126 -10.62 6.42 -17.35
N VAL A 127 -9.43 6.87 -17.75
CA VAL A 127 -8.94 6.68 -19.13
C VAL A 127 -8.80 5.20 -19.45
N THR A 128 -8.31 4.42 -18.49
CA THR A 128 -8.18 2.98 -18.58
C THR A 128 -9.53 2.29 -18.78
N PHE A 129 -10.52 2.64 -17.95
CA PHE A 129 -11.87 2.12 -18.06
C PHE A 129 -12.49 2.46 -19.42
N LEU A 130 -12.29 3.70 -19.88
CA LEU A 130 -12.79 4.18 -21.16
C LEU A 130 -12.14 3.44 -22.35
N ILE A 131 -10.83 3.16 -22.30
CA ILE A 131 -10.13 2.33 -23.29
C ILE A 131 -10.69 0.91 -23.31
N LEU A 132 -10.89 0.28 -22.15
CA LEU A 132 -11.48 -1.07 -22.08
C LEU A 132 -12.89 -1.11 -22.67
N MET A 133 -13.68 -0.06 -22.43
CA MET A 133 -15.07 0.07 -22.89
C MET A 133 -15.19 0.40 -24.39
N LEU A 134 -14.24 1.15 -24.97
CA LEU A 134 -14.23 1.52 -26.40
C LEU A 134 -13.62 0.43 -27.31
N GLY A 135 -13.64 -0.83 -26.89
CA GLY A 135 -13.11 -1.97 -27.67
C GLY A 135 -11.69 -2.40 -27.28
N GLY A 136 -11.03 -1.71 -26.36
CA GLY A 136 -9.75 -2.16 -25.79
C GLY A 136 -9.86 -3.47 -25.00
N GLY A 137 -11.05 -3.80 -24.49
CA GLY A 137 -11.33 -5.08 -23.85
C GLY A 137 -11.13 -6.27 -24.79
N GLU A 138 -11.69 -6.22 -26.00
CA GLU A 138 -11.55 -7.28 -26.99
C GLU A 138 -10.09 -7.45 -27.44
N ILE A 139 -9.39 -6.33 -27.67
CA ILE A 139 -7.96 -6.33 -28.01
C ILE A 139 -7.13 -6.96 -26.88
N ALA A 140 -7.45 -6.64 -25.61
CA ALA A 140 -6.76 -7.22 -24.47
C ALA A 140 -6.98 -8.73 -24.36
N ILE A 141 -8.19 -9.22 -24.67
CA ILE A 141 -8.51 -10.65 -24.67
C ILE A 141 -7.71 -11.37 -25.76
N VAL A 142 -7.72 -10.85 -27.00
CA VAL A 142 -7.00 -11.43 -28.14
C VAL A 142 -5.49 -11.41 -27.91
N ALA A 143 -4.94 -10.29 -27.45
CA ALA A 143 -3.52 -10.21 -27.11
C ALA A 143 -3.15 -11.14 -25.94
N GLY A 144 -4.06 -11.29 -24.97
CA GLY A 144 -3.91 -12.17 -23.81
C GLY A 144 -3.92 -13.66 -24.16
N THR A 145 -4.80 -14.10 -25.07
CA THR A 145 -4.87 -15.48 -25.55
C THR A 145 -3.68 -15.83 -26.45
N ILE A 146 -3.31 -14.97 -27.40
CA ILE A 146 -2.15 -15.18 -28.29
C ILE A 146 -0.84 -15.19 -27.48
N GLY A 147 -0.71 -14.28 -26.52
CA GLY A 147 0.48 -14.19 -25.66
C GLY A 147 0.59 -15.28 -24.59
N LEU A 148 -0.47 -16.06 -24.37
CA LEU A 148 -0.55 -17.05 -23.27
C LEU A 148 0.62 -18.04 -23.26
N PRO A 149 1.02 -18.69 -24.38
CA PRO A 149 2.09 -19.69 -24.37
C PRO A 149 3.43 -19.07 -23.97
N ILE A 150 3.72 -17.88 -24.50
CA ILE A 150 4.96 -17.15 -24.21
C ILE A 150 4.99 -16.73 -22.74
N CYS A 151 3.86 -16.22 -22.21
CA CYS A 151 3.75 -15.84 -20.80
C CYS A 151 3.92 -17.05 -19.86
N ILE A 152 3.33 -18.21 -20.17
CA ILE A 152 3.50 -19.43 -19.38
C ILE A 152 4.97 -19.86 -19.33
N ILE A 153 5.67 -19.85 -20.47
CA ILE A 153 7.10 -20.17 -20.54
C ILE A 153 7.92 -19.21 -19.66
N ILE A 154 7.68 -17.90 -19.79
CA ILE A 154 8.37 -16.88 -18.98
C ILE A 154 8.09 -17.07 -17.48
N TYR A 155 6.84 -17.38 -17.10
CA TYR A 155 6.46 -17.56 -15.70
C TYR A 155 7.03 -18.83 -15.09
N LEU A 156 7.04 -19.94 -15.83
CA LEU A 156 7.71 -21.17 -15.42
C LEU A 156 9.22 -20.97 -15.29
N TYR A 157 9.84 -20.32 -16.28
CA TYR A 157 11.25 -19.97 -16.24
C TYR A 157 11.60 -19.11 -15.01
N GLY A 158 10.85 -18.04 -14.75
CA GLY A 158 11.06 -17.17 -13.57
C GLY A 158 10.80 -17.89 -12.23
N TRP A 159 9.92 -18.89 -12.22
CA TRP A 159 9.68 -19.72 -11.04
C TRP A 159 10.83 -20.72 -10.78
N ILE A 160 11.37 -21.35 -11.84
CA ILE A 160 12.40 -22.39 -11.72
C ILE A 160 13.80 -21.80 -11.51
N THR A 161 14.16 -20.75 -12.26
CA THR A 161 15.54 -20.23 -12.31
C THR A 161 15.99 -19.43 -11.09
N VAL A 162 15.06 -18.87 -10.32
CA VAL A 162 15.41 -18.10 -9.12
C VAL A 162 15.52 -19.06 -7.93
N PRO A 163 16.72 -19.29 -7.35
CA PRO A 163 16.91 -20.28 -6.30
C PRO A 163 16.10 -19.94 -5.04
N ASN A 164 15.40 -20.94 -4.48
CA ASN A 164 14.72 -20.82 -3.19
C ASN A 164 15.77 -20.74 -2.08
N ARG A 165 16.19 -19.54 -1.68
CA ARG A 165 16.99 -19.39 -0.45
C ARG A 165 16.07 -19.57 0.77
N GLY A 166 15.86 -20.83 1.15
CA GLY A 166 15.08 -21.25 2.33
C GLY A 166 15.47 -20.51 3.62
N LYS A 167 16.74 -20.08 3.73
CA LYS A 167 17.25 -19.29 4.87
C LYS A 167 16.47 -18.00 5.16
N LYS A 168 16.02 -17.24 4.15
CA LYS A 168 15.24 -15.99 4.39
C LYS A 168 13.80 -16.29 4.82
N ARG A 169 13.25 -17.44 4.43
CA ARG A 169 11.91 -17.89 4.79
C ARG A 169 11.87 -18.55 6.18
N GLN A 170 12.98 -19.15 6.61
CA GLN A 170 13.23 -19.54 8.01
C GLN A 170 13.42 -18.31 8.89
N LEU A 171 14.29 -17.36 8.52
CA LEU A 171 14.43 -16.07 9.23
C LEU A 171 13.11 -15.27 9.35
N ASN A 172 12.23 -15.30 8.34
CA ASN A 172 10.89 -14.68 8.38
C ASN A 172 9.81 -15.54 9.07
N LYS A 173 10.10 -16.82 9.35
CA LYS A 173 9.26 -17.68 10.21
C LYS A 173 9.64 -17.50 11.67
N ASP A 174 10.92 -17.25 11.92
CA ASP A 174 11.52 -17.03 13.24
C ASP A 174 11.60 -15.53 13.59
N SER A 175 11.03 -14.65 12.77
CA SER A 175 11.09 -13.21 13.01
C SER A 175 10.28 -12.85 14.26
N LEU A 176 10.95 -12.24 15.22
CA LEU A 176 10.43 -11.55 16.41
C LEU A 176 9.37 -10.46 16.11
N ASN A 177 8.99 -10.26 14.85
CA ASN A 177 8.12 -9.18 14.39
C ASN A 177 6.68 -9.69 14.15
N SER A 178 6.21 -10.61 14.99
CA SER A 178 4.81 -11.04 14.95
C SER A 178 3.93 -10.06 15.72
N VAL A 179 2.65 -9.96 15.34
CA VAL A 179 1.69 -9.11 16.08
C VAL A 179 1.69 -9.43 17.58
N LYS A 180 1.82 -10.71 17.93
CA LYS A 180 1.87 -11.19 19.32
C LYS A 180 3.13 -10.72 20.06
N GLU A 181 4.26 -10.67 19.38
CA GLU A 181 5.52 -10.27 19.99
C GLU A 181 5.57 -8.74 20.18
N ILE A 182 5.09 -7.99 19.19
CA ILE A 182 4.90 -6.54 19.29
C ILE A 182 3.91 -6.22 20.43
N GLU A 183 2.83 -6.99 20.56
CA GLU A 183 1.89 -6.84 21.67
C GLU A 183 2.54 -7.16 23.02
N ARG A 184 3.36 -8.22 23.09
CA ARG A 184 4.11 -8.58 24.30
C ARG A 184 5.01 -7.42 24.73
N VAL A 185 5.81 -6.87 23.82
CA VAL A 185 6.70 -5.73 24.10
C VAL A 185 5.89 -4.49 24.48
N PHE A 186 4.81 -4.19 23.76
CA PHE A 186 3.91 -3.09 24.10
C PHE A 186 3.39 -3.20 25.54
N ARG A 187 2.92 -4.38 25.95
CA ARG A 187 2.41 -4.62 27.32
C ARG A 187 3.47 -4.51 28.41
N LEU A 188 4.77 -4.56 28.07
CA LEU A 188 5.85 -4.32 29.04
C LEU A 188 6.02 -2.83 29.34
N HIS A 189 5.80 -1.95 28.36
CA HIS A 189 6.04 -0.51 28.50
C HIS A 189 4.75 0.31 28.69
N HIS A 190 3.61 -0.22 28.24
CA HIS A 190 2.34 0.50 28.16
C HIS A 190 1.16 -0.34 28.66
N LYS A 191 0.15 0.35 29.20
CA LYS A 191 -1.07 -0.29 29.70
C LYS A 191 -2.01 -0.61 28.54
N TYR A 192 -2.37 -1.88 28.38
CA TYR A 192 -3.43 -2.29 27.46
C TYR A 192 -4.81 -1.99 28.06
N ASP A 193 -5.69 -1.38 27.27
CA ASP A 193 -7.02 -1.01 27.71
C ASP A 193 -8.11 -1.84 27.01
N GLU A 194 -8.74 -2.72 27.80
CA GLU A 194 -9.73 -3.70 27.35
C GLU A 194 -11.05 -3.05 26.91
N GLN A 195 -11.35 -1.82 27.35
CA GLN A 195 -12.61 -1.14 27.00
C GLN A 195 -12.76 -0.93 25.48
N TYR A 196 -11.64 -0.85 24.76
CA TYR A 196 -11.61 -0.64 23.32
C TYR A 196 -11.79 -1.93 22.51
N GLU A 197 -11.87 -3.10 23.16
CA GLU A 197 -12.17 -4.36 22.47
C GLU A 197 -13.57 -4.38 21.87
N GLU A 198 -14.54 -3.73 22.51
CA GLU A 198 -15.92 -3.67 22.03
C GLU A 198 -16.01 -2.92 20.68
N ILE A 199 -15.26 -1.82 20.56
CA ILE A 199 -15.15 -1.03 19.32
C ILE A 199 -14.59 -1.89 18.20
N ALA A 200 -13.49 -2.60 18.47
CA ALA A 200 -12.88 -3.52 17.50
C ALA A 200 -13.85 -4.66 17.10
N GLY A 201 -14.62 -5.19 18.04
CA GLY A 201 -15.63 -6.22 17.78
C GLY A 201 -16.74 -5.76 16.83
N LYS A 202 -17.30 -4.55 17.07
CA LYS A 202 -18.31 -3.94 16.19
C LYS A 202 -17.77 -3.71 14.79
N ILE A 203 -16.54 -3.19 14.67
CA ILE A 203 -15.88 -2.94 13.38
C ILE A 203 -15.67 -4.25 12.62
N TRP A 204 -15.16 -5.29 13.29
CA TRP A 204 -14.90 -6.58 12.66
C TRP A 204 -16.17 -7.23 12.11
N LYS A 205 -17.27 -7.23 12.89
CA LYS A 205 -18.56 -7.76 12.45
C LYS A 205 -19.05 -7.05 11.19
N ASN A 206 -18.97 -5.72 11.16
CA ASN A 206 -19.40 -4.93 10.00
C ASN A 206 -18.48 -5.14 8.78
N MET A 207 -17.17 -5.31 8.99
CA MET A 207 -16.25 -5.67 7.92
C MET A 207 -16.55 -7.05 7.32
N LEU A 208 -16.92 -8.02 8.16
CA LEU A 208 -17.31 -9.36 7.72
C LEU A 208 -18.58 -9.28 6.85
N ILE A 209 -19.61 -8.57 7.31
CA ILE A 209 -20.84 -8.34 6.54
C ILE A 209 -20.52 -7.70 5.18
N ALA A 210 -19.66 -6.68 5.16
CA ALA A 210 -19.23 -6.02 3.93
C ALA A 210 -18.47 -6.96 2.96
N ASN A 211 -17.66 -7.89 3.48
CA ASN A 211 -17.00 -8.91 2.67
C ASN A 211 -17.99 -9.94 2.10
N VAL A 212 -18.98 -10.35 2.90
CA VAL A 212 -20.02 -11.28 2.44
C VAL A 212 -20.86 -10.64 1.34
N LEU A 213 -21.28 -9.38 1.51
CA LEU A 213 -21.99 -8.62 0.47
C LEU A 213 -21.18 -8.50 -0.83
N TYR A 214 -19.88 -8.27 -0.72
CA TYR A 214 -18.99 -8.25 -1.89
C TYR A 214 -18.99 -9.60 -2.63
N ILE A 215 -18.85 -10.71 -1.90
CA ILE A 215 -18.81 -12.06 -2.49
C ILE A 215 -20.15 -12.43 -3.13
N ILE A 216 -21.27 -12.15 -2.46
CA ILE A 216 -22.62 -12.41 -2.99
C ILE A 216 -22.86 -11.58 -4.25
N GLY A 217 -22.48 -10.29 -4.24
CA GLY A 217 -22.57 -9.43 -5.42
C GLY A 217 -21.75 -9.97 -6.59
N ALA A 218 -20.52 -10.44 -6.33
CA ALA A 218 -19.66 -11.04 -7.37
C ALA A 218 -20.30 -12.27 -8.00
N LEU A 219 -20.86 -13.17 -7.17
CA LEU A 219 -21.54 -14.37 -7.63
C LEU A 219 -22.81 -14.04 -8.43
N ALA A 220 -23.60 -13.08 -7.98
CA ALA A 220 -24.79 -12.65 -8.69
C ALA A 220 -24.45 -12.05 -10.07
N SER A 221 -23.43 -11.20 -10.15
CA SER A 221 -22.94 -10.65 -11.42
C SER A 221 -22.42 -11.74 -12.36
N LEU A 222 -21.75 -12.76 -11.84
CA LEU A 222 -21.29 -13.90 -12.62
C LEU A 222 -22.44 -14.73 -13.20
N LEU A 223 -23.51 -14.96 -12.43
CA LEU A 223 -24.70 -15.65 -12.91
C LEU A 223 -25.41 -14.85 -14.01
N VAL A 224 -25.55 -13.53 -13.84
CA VAL A 224 -26.13 -12.66 -14.87
C VAL A 224 -25.29 -12.74 -16.16
N PHE A 225 -23.96 -12.68 -16.03
CA PHE A 225 -23.06 -12.80 -17.18
C PHE A 225 -23.21 -14.12 -17.94
N VAL A 226 -23.39 -15.25 -17.23
CA VAL A 226 -23.50 -16.57 -17.86
C VAL A 226 -24.87 -16.80 -18.52
N TYR A 227 -25.97 -16.37 -17.87
CA TYR A 227 -27.32 -16.75 -18.30
C TYR A 227 -28.05 -15.69 -19.14
N VAL A 228 -27.66 -14.42 -19.06
CA VAL A 228 -28.36 -13.34 -19.77
C VAL A 228 -27.67 -13.02 -21.09
N LYS A 229 -28.33 -13.35 -22.21
CA LYS A 229 -27.81 -13.06 -23.56
C LYS A 229 -27.87 -11.57 -23.96
N ASN A 230 -28.67 -10.76 -23.25
CA ASN A 230 -28.80 -9.34 -23.57
C ASN A 230 -27.60 -8.54 -23.03
N THR A 231 -26.72 -8.13 -23.94
CA THR A 231 -25.47 -7.40 -23.64
C THR A 231 -25.70 -6.11 -22.85
N MET A 232 -26.81 -5.40 -23.08
CA MET A 232 -27.11 -4.15 -22.37
C MET A 232 -27.46 -4.41 -20.90
N VAL A 233 -28.17 -5.51 -20.62
CA VAL A 233 -28.52 -5.90 -19.24
C VAL A 233 -27.27 -6.34 -18.49
N VAL A 234 -26.40 -7.13 -19.12
CA VAL A 234 -25.12 -7.56 -18.53
C VAL A 234 -24.24 -6.34 -18.21
N LEU A 235 -24.15 -5.38 -19.13
CA LEU A 235 -23.36 -4.16 -18.91
C LEU A 235 -23.89 -3.32 -17.74
N LEU A 236 -25.21 -3.13 -17.67
CA LEU A 236 -25.85 -2.39 -16.59
C LEU A 236 -25.64 -3.06 -15.23
N CYS A 237 -25.79 -4.39 -15.16
CA CYS A 237 -25.52 -5.16 -13.94
C CYS A 237 -24.06 -5.08 -13.50
N MET A 238 -23.10 -5.12 -14.44
CA MET A 238 -21.69 -4.92 -14.15
C MET A 238 -21.43 -3.51 -13.60
N MET A 239 -22.01 -2.47 -14.19
CA MET A 239 -21.90 -1.09 -13.71
C MET A 239 -22.43 -0.93 -12.28
N LEU A 240 -23.62 -1.48 -11.98
CA LEU A 240 -24.20 -1.46 -10.64
C LEU A 240 -23.32 -2.18 -9.62
N TYR A 241 -22.77 -3.34 -9.99
CA TYR A 241 -21.83 -4.06 -9.15
C TYR A 241 -20.56 -3.25 -8.87
N PHE A 242 -19.97 -2.61 -9.88
CA PHE A 242 -18.83 -1.73 -9.69
C PHE A 242 -19.14 -0.57 -8.73
N MET A 243 -20.32 0.07 -8.86
CA MET A 243 -20.76 1.11 -7.91
C MET A 243 -20.86 0.56 -6.48
N LEU A 244 -21.43 -0.64 -6.31
CA LEU A 244 -21.54 -1.31 -5.01
C LEU A 244 -20.15 -1.60 -4.41
N VAL A 245 -19.20 -2.12 -5.21
CA VAL A 245 -17.82 -2.38 -4.75
C VAL A 245 -17.13 -1.09 -4.30
N PHE A 246 -17.31 0.00 -5.06
CA PHE A 246 -16.75 1.30 -4.70
C PHE A 246 -17.33 1.81 -3.37
N GLN A 247 -18.66 1.74 -3.19
CA GLN A 247 -19.32 2.15 -1.96
C GLN A 247 -18.90 1.29 -0.75
N ILE A 248 -18.80 -0.04 -0.93
CA ILE A 248 -18.30 -0.95 0.11
C ILE A 248 -16.87 -0.58 0.51
N THR A 249 -16.00 -0.30 -0.47
CA THR A 249 -14.62 0.09 -0.21
C THR A 249 -14.55 1.39 0.58
N LYS A 250 -15.33 2.40 0.17
CA LYS A 250 -15.44 3.67 0.89
C LYS A 250 -15.94 3.46 2.32
N ARG A 251 -17.00 2.66 2.50
CA ARG A 251 -17.59 2.34 3.80
C ARG A 251 -16.62 1.58 4.71
N LYS A 252 -15.79 0.68 4.16
CA LYS A 252 -14.72 -0.01 4.92
C LYS A 252 -13.70 0.97 5.50
N SER A 253 -13.28 1.97 4.74
CA SER A 253 -12.40 3.01 5.26
C SER A 253 -13.08 3.83 6.36
N MET A 254 -14.34 4.21 6.18
CA MET A 254 -15.11 4.93 7.22
C MET A 254 -15.31 4.11 8.50
N MET A 255 -15.45 2.78 8.40
CA MET A 255 -15.60 1.90 9.58
C MET A 255 -14.36 1.89 10.47
N LEU A 256 -13.18 2.23 9.96
CA LEU A 256 -11.95 2.33 10.75
C LEU A 256 -11.79 3.71 11.40
N GLN A 257 -12.57 4.71 10.97
CA GLN A 257 -12.49 6.08 11.47
C GLN A 257 -12.63 6.19 12.99
N PRO A 258 -13.50 5.43 13.70
CA PRO A 258 -13.60 5.50 15.15
C PRO A 258 -12.31 5.16 15.89
N ILE A 259 -11.48 4.26 15.34
CA ILE A 259 -10.16 3.96 15.90
C ILE A 259 -9.20 5.12 15.60
N VAL A 260 -9.22 5.59 14.36
CA VAL A 260 -8.34 6.66 13.88
C VAL A 260 -8.60 7.99 14.62
N SER A 261 -9.85 8.30 14.98
CA SER A 261 -10.22 9.50 15.75
C SER A 261 -9.69 9.50 17.18
N LEU A 262 -9.44 8.32 17.79
CA LEU A 262 -8.82 8.24 19.13
C LEU A 262 -7.46 8.94 19.11
N LEU A 263 -6.65 8.72 18.07
CA LEU A 263 -5.37 9.38 17.92
C LEU A 263 -5.50 10.84 17.50
N TYR A 264 -6.22 11.13 16.41
CA TYR A 264 -6.18 12.46 15.78
C TYR A 264 -7.07 13.51 16.46
N ASP A 265 -8.22 13.11 17.01
CA ASP A 265 -9.20 14.03 17.61
C ASP A 265 -9.08 14.03 19.14
N GLN A 266 -8.92 12.85 19.76
CA GLN A 266 -8.84 12.71 21.22
C GLN A 266 -7.41 12.76 21.77
N CYS A 267 -6.39 12.76 20.89
CA CYS A 267 -4.98 12.75 21.28
C CYS A 267 -4.63 11.59 22.22
N ASP A 268 -5.25 10.43 22.01
CA ASP A 268 -5.07 9.23 22.84
C ASP A 268 -4.38 8.10 22.07
N PRO A 269 -3.03 8.13 21.96
CA PRO A 269 -2.29 7.05 21.31
C PRO A 269 -2.42 5.71 22.04
N LEU A 270 -2.66 5.69 23.35
CA LEU A 270 -2.81 4.46 24.14
C LEU A 270 -4.11 3.73 23.79
N ALA A 271 -5.22 4.48 23.78
CA ALA A 271 -6.53 3.98 23.36
C ALA A 271 -6.51 3.49 21.92
N CYS A 272 -5.92 4.27 21.01
CA CYS A 272 -5.80 3.91 19.60
C CYS A 272 -4.99 2.61 19.41
N ALA A 273 -3.83 2.48 20.06
CA ALA A 273 -3.02 1.27 20.00
C ALA A 273 -3.79 0.04 20.53
N SER A 274 -4.46 0.16 21.67
CA SER A 274 -5.25 -0.91 22.28
C SER A 274 -6.37 -1.39 21.33
N ALA A 275 -7.08 -0.46 20.69
CA ALA A 275 -8.11 -0.77 19.69
C ALA A 275 -7.53 -1.47 18.44
N ILE A 276 -6.34 -1.06 17.97
CA ILE A 276 -5.66 -1.69 16.83
C ILE A 276 -5.25 -3.13 17.17
N PHE A 277 -4.71 -3.38 18.36
CA PHE A 277 -4.39 -4.73 18.83
C PHE A 277 -5.64 -5.61 18.92
N ALA A 278 -6.73 -5.10 19.52
CA ALA A 278 -7.99 -5.82 19.61
C ALA A 278 -8.52 -6.21 18.21
N LEU A 279 -8.47 -5.28 17.25
CA LEU A 279 -8.87 -5.55 15.87
C LEU A 279 -7.96 -6.57 15.19
N ALA A 280 -6.65 -6.50 15.42
CA ALA A 280 -5.69 -7.47 14.88
C ALA A 280 -5.95 -8.89 15.43
N HIS A 281 -6.30 -9.00 16.72
CA HIS A 281 -6.66 -10.26 17.36
C HIS A 281 -7.95 -10.86 16.77
N LYS A 282 -9.03 -10.07 16.69
CA LYS A 282 -10.32 -10.50 16.10
C LYS A 282 -10.21 -10.89 14.63
N SER A 283 -9.33 -10.21 13.89
CA SER A 283 -9.07 -10.50 12.47
C SER A 283 -8.01 -11.59 12.25
N HIS A 284 -7.53 -12.24 13.32
CA HIS A 284 -6.51 -13.29 13.29
C HIS A 284 -5.24 -12.92 12.51
N ARG A 285 -4.82 -11.65 12.60
CA ARG A 285 -3.62 -11.14 11.90
C ARG A 285 -2.36 -11.62 12.61
N LYS A 286 -1.50 -12.31 11.86
CA LYS A 286 -0.25 -12.87 12.40
C LYS A 286 1.00 -12.02 12.13
N LYS A 287 1.02 -11.29 11.01
CA LYS A 287 2.24 -10.61 10.51
C LYS A 287 2.14 -9.09 10.48
N ASN A 288 0.99 -8.56 10.10
CA ASN A 288 0.82 -7.13 9.86
C ASN A 288 -0.47 -6.62 10.52
N PHE A 289 -0.40 -5.42 11.09
CA PHE A 289 -1.57 -4.70 11.59
C PHE A 289 -2.46 -4.18 10.45
N PRO A 290 -3.79 -4.11 10.65
CA PRO A 290 -4.72 -3.50 9.70
C PRO A 290 -4.49 -1.98 9.54
N LEU A 291 -4.00 -1.31 10.59
CA LEU A 291 -3.76 0.13 10.66
C LEU A 291 -2.30 0.40 11.05
N ILE A 292 -1.37 -0.10 10.24
CA ILE A 292 0.05 -0.11 10.61
C ILE A 292 0.67 1.28 10.75
N GLN A 293 0.25 2.24 9.91
CA GLN A 293 0.76 3.61 9.96
C GLN A 293 0.36 4.29 11.28
N GLN A 294 -0.93 4.16 11.65
CA GLN A 294 -1.46 4.71 12.88
C GLN A 294 -0.87 4.01 14.10
N MET A 295 -0.63 2.70 14.02
CA MET A 295 0.03 1.95 15.09
C MET A 295 1.45 2.47 15.35
N ALA A 296 2.25 2.68 14.29
CA ALA A 296 3.58 3.26 14.41
C ALA A 296 3.55 4.69 14.95
N GLN A 297 2.58 5.51 14.51
CA GLN A 297 2.36 6.83 15.10
C GLN A 297 2.06 6.73 16.59
N CYS A 298 1.16 5.83 17.02
CA CYS A 298 0.87 5.66 18.44
C CYS A 298 2.14 5.40 19.25
N MET A 299 3.04 4.53 18.76
CA MET A 299 4.30 4.25 19.47
C MET A 299 5.22 5.47 19.54
N ILE A 300 5.33 6.24 18.45
CA ILE A 300 6.07 7.51 18.44
C ILE A 300 5.52 8.46 19.52
N TYR A 301 4.20 8.58 19.62
CA TYR A 301 3.54 9.47 20.58
C TYR A 301 3.35 8.87 21.99
N LEU A 302 3.82 7.65 22.21
CA LEU A 302 4.00 7.03 23.53
C LEU A 302 5.48 7.03 23.98
N ASP A 303 6.36 7.72 23.23
CA ASP A 303 7.80 7.80 23.48
C ASP A 303 8.55 6.47 23.31
N ASP A 304 8.06 5.59 22.41
CA ASP A 304 8.64 4.26 22.17
C ASP A 304 9.09 4.08 20.69
N PRO A 305 10.08 4.88 20.22
CA PRO A 305 10.47 4.94 18.81
C PRO A 305 11.05 3.61 18.28
N HIS A 306 11.69 2.80 19.12
CA HIS A 306 12.19 1.48 18.72
C HIS A 306 11.05 0.56 18.29
N LEU A 307 9.98 0.51 19.09
CA LEU A 307 8.80 -0.30 18.76
C LEU A 307 8.11 0.22 17.50
N ALA A 308 8.08 1.54 17.29
CA ALA A 308 7.59 2.14 16.05
C ALA A 308 8.37 1.66 14.82
N ILE A 309 9.70 1.64 14.89
CA ILE A 309 10.59 1.15 13.82
C ILE A 309 10.31 -0.32 13.53
N ASP A 310 10.20 -1.16 14.55
CA ASP A 310 9.93 -2.59 14.40
C ASP A 310 8.57 -2.85 13.73
N ILE A 311 7.54 -2.10 14.12
CA ILE A 311 6.21 -2.15 13.49
C ILE A 311 6.34 -1.78 12.00
N MET A 312 6.98 -0.66 11.66
CA MET A 312 7.10 -0.22 10.27
C MET A 312 7.92 -1.19 9.41
N ALA A 313 9.00 -1.73 9.95
CA ALA A 313 9.83 -2.74 9.29
C ALA A 313 9.05 -4.04 9.05
N SER A 314 8.23 -4.48 10.01
CA SER A 314 7.43 -5.71 9.91
C SER A 314 6.40 -5.68 8.77
N GLY A 315 5.76 -4.53 8.56
CA GLY A 315 4.65 -4.41 7.61
C GLY A 315 5.02 -4.20 6.15
N ASN A 316 6.31 -4.11 5.85
CA ASN A 316 6.85 -3.92 4.51
C ASN A 316 6.26 -2.67 3.80
N MET A 317 6.02 -1.58 4.55
CA MET A 317 5.39 -0.36 4.02
C MET A 317 6.26 0.32 2.95
N GLN A 318 7.58 0.26 3.08
CA GLN A 318 8.55 0.79 2.10
C GLN A 318 8.32 0.25 0.67
N ASN A 319 7.80 -0.97 0.54
CA ASN A 319 7.59 -1.62 -0.75
C ASN A 319 6.14 -1.53 -1.25
N LYS A 320 5.24 -0.83 -0.54
CA LYS A 320 3.84 -0.64 -0.94
C LYS A 320 3.68 0.70 -1.65
N ASN A 321 3.28 0.64 -2.93
CA ASN A 321 2.95 1.83 -3.72
C ASN A 321 1.94 2.71 -2.95
N GLY A 322 2.25 4.00 -2.83
CA GLY A 322 1.42 4.98 -2.12
C GLY A 322 1.63 5.10 -0.61
N LEU A 323 2.38 4.18 0.03
CA LEU A 323 2.70 4.25 1.47
C LEU A 323 4.18 4.56 1.77
N GLN A 324 4.98 4.76 0.73
CA GLN A 324 6.43 4.99 0.84
C GLN A 324 6.72 6.29 1.60
N TYR A 325 6.07 7.39 1.22
CA TYR A 325 6.23 8.68 1.89
C TYR A 325 5.83 8.62 3.37
N ALA A 326 4.70 7.98 3.68
CA ALA A 326 4.27 7.76 5.06
C ALA A 326 5.30 6.94 5.86
N TYR A 327 5.89 5.90 5.25
CA TYR A 327 6.95 5.12 5.87
C TYR A 327 8.19 5.97 6.18
N HIS A 328 8.73 6.70 5.19
CA HIS A 328 9.93 7.51 5.39
C HIS A 328 9.70 8.66 6.37
N SER A 329 8.52 9.29 6.34
CA SER A 329 8.13 10.34 7.29
C SER A 329 8.13 9.83 8.74
N LEU A 330 7.53 8.67 8.99
CA LEU A 330 7.45 8.10 10.34
C LEU A 330 8.78 7.52 10.83
N MET A 331 9.56 6.89 9.95
CA MET A 331 10.91 6.43 10.30
C MET A 331 11.82 7.61 10.66
N ALA A 332 11.79 8.69 9.87
CA ALA A 332 12.54 9.90 10.18
C ALA A 332 12.11 10.51 11.53
N TYR A 333 10.81 10.49 11.85
CA TYR A 333 10.33 10.94 13.16
C TYR A 333 10.89 10.06 14.29
N ALA A 334 10.82 8.74 14.17
CA ALA A 334 11.32 7.82 15.18
C ALA A 334 12.84 7.98 15.40
N TYR A 335 13.63 8.09 14.33
CA TYR A 335 15.08 8.34 14.44
C TYR A 335 15.42 9.73 14.99
N TYR A 336 14.58 10.73 14.72
CA TYR A 336 14.70 12.05 15.37
C TYR A 336 14.55 11.93 16.89
N GLN A 337 13.59 11.16 17.39
CA GLN A 337 13.43 10.91 18.84
C GLN A 337 14.63 10.17 19.44
N LEU A 338 15.30 9.31 18.65
CA LEU A 338 16.53 8.63 19.04
C LEU A 338 17.80 9.50 18.93
N GLY A 339 17.70 10.70 18.36
CA GLY A 339 18.84 11.59 18.13
C GLY A 339 19.77 11.17 16.98
N ASP A 340 19.37 10.21 16.13
CA ASP A 340 20.20 9.72 15.03
C ASP A 340 20.02 10.57 13.76
N LYS A 341 20.81 11.64 13.65
CA LYS A 341 20.76 12.57 12.50
C LYS A 341 21.05 11.86 11.18
N GLY A 342 21.98 10.90 11.18
CA GLY A 342 22.38 10.18 9.97
C GLY A 342 21.22 9.39 9.38
N MET A 343 20.42 8.75 10.21
CA MET A 343 19.23 8.01 9.76
C MET A 343 18.09 8.94 9.33
N VAL A 344 17.90 10.08 9.97
CA VAL A 344 16.93 11.09 9.52
C VAL A 344 17.30 11.58 8.11
N GLN A 345 18.58 11.92 7.87
CA GLN A 345 19.08 12.33 6.56
C GLN A 345 18.91 11.22 5.52
N HIS A 346 19.26 9.98 5.86
CA HIS A 346 19.06 8.83 4.97
C HIS A 346 17.59 8.71 4.53
N HIS A 347 16.61 8.90 5.43
CA HIS A 347 15.19 8.85 5.06
C HIS A 347 14.73 10.05 4.23
N PHE A 348 15.37 11.21 4.38
CA PHE A 348 15.19 12.36 3.49
C PHE A 348 15.65 12.03 2.06
N ASP A 349 16.91 11.59 1.91
CA ASP A 349 17.52 11.28 0.62
C ASP A 349 16.75 10.17 -0.12
N GLU A 350 16.32 9.13 0.59
CA GLU A 350 15.52 8.06 0.00
C GLU A 350 14.14 8.56 -0.47
N SER A 351 13.53 9.50 0.25
CA SER A 351 12.25 10.11 -0.15
C SER A 351 12.40 10.99 -1.40
N GLU A 352 13.55 11.63 -1.57
CA GLU A 352 13.85 12.47 -2.72
C GLU A 352 14.02 11.64 -4.01
N LYS A 353 14.65 10.48 -3.90
CA LYS A 353 14.86 9.53 -5.02
C LYS A 353 13.57 8.88 -5.51
N LEU A 354 12.48 8.93 -4.74
CA LEU A 354 11.22 8.32 -5.14
C LEU A 354 10.66 8.98 -6.42
N PRO A 355 10.35 8.21 -7.47
CA PRO A 355 9.98 8.75 -8.76
C PRO A 355 8.62 9.45 -8.71
N ILE A 356 8.58 10.72 -9.13
CA ILE A 356 7.33 11.46 -9.36
C ILE A 356 7.24 11.87 -10.82
N ARG A 357 6.17 11.43 -11.50
CA ARG A 357 5.88 11.83 -12.88
C ARG A 357 5.10 13.14 -12.99
N ASN A 358 4.36 13.54 -11.95
CA ASN A 358 3.62 14.81 -11.91
C ASN A 358 3.76 15.48 -10.55
N MET A 359 4.55 16.56 -10.51
CA MET A 359 4.85 17.31 -9.28
C MET A 359 3.65 18.10 -8.75
N ASN A 360 2.72 18.49 -9.63
CA ASN A 360 1.52 19.26 -9.25
C ASN A 360 0.32 18.34 -8.92
N GLY A 361 0.50 17.03 -9.00
CA GLY A 361 -0.52 16.05 -8.64
C GLY A 361 -0.56 15.75 -7.14
N PRO A 362 -1.58 15.01 -6.65
CA PRO A 362 -1.72 14.66 -5.24
C PRO A 362 -0.48 14.00 -4.62
N LEU A 363 0.22 13.14 -5.38
CA LEU A 363 1.46 12.50 -4.93
C LEU A 363 2.64 13.49 -4.82
N GLY A 364 2.68 14.52 -5.67
CA GLY A 364 3.66 15.59 -5.58
C GLY A 364 3.48 16.44 -4.33
N ILE A 365 2.23 16.76 -3.98
CA ILE A 365 1.89 17.46 -2.72
C ILE A 365 2.30 16.61 -1.51
N ILE A 366 1.96 15.31 -1.51
CA ILE A 366 2.34 14.39 -0.42
C ILE A 366 3.86 14.30 -0.27
N ARG A 367 4.60 14.23 -1.38
CA ARG A 367 6.07 14.26 -1.35
C ARG A 367 6.58 15.54 -0.74
N LEU A 368 6.09 16.70 -1.20
CA LEU A 368 6.54 17.99 -0.70
C LEU A 368 6.30 18.08 0.80
N GLN A 369 5.09 17.77 1.27
CA GLN A 369 4.76 17.74 2.70
C GLN A 369 5.68 16.80 3.49
N THR A 370 5.99 15.62 2.93
CA THR A 370 6.88 14.65 3.57
C THR A 370 8.31 15.16 3.67
N LEU A 371 8.87 15.68 2.57
CA LEU A 371 10.22 16.22 2.53
C LEU A 371 10.34 17.43 3.47
N THR A 372 9.37 18.35 3.45
CA THR A 372 9.36 19.50 4.36
C THR A 372 9.27 19.06 5.82
N ALA A 373 8.45 18.06 6.15
CA ALA A 373 8.35 17.54 7.50
C ALA A 373 9.65 16.88 7.99
N ILE A 374 10.32 16.10 7.15
CA ILE A 374 11.62 15.47 7.48
C ILE A 374 12.71 16.54 7.60
N GLN A 375 12.77 17.49 6.65
CA GLN A 375 13.69 18.61 6.68
C GLN A 375 13.55 19.43 7.97
N ASN A 376 12.32 19.66 8.42
CA ASN A 376 12.07 20.36 9.66
C ASN A 376 12.65 19.63 10.89
N LYS A 377 12.59 18.29 10.92
CA LYS A 377 13.26 17.51 11.97
C LYS A 377 14.78 17.66 11.90
N LEU A 378 15.37 17.70 10.71
CA LEU A 378 16.80 17.99 10.55
C LEU A 378 17.16 19.41 11.04
N SER A 379 16.37 20.42 10.69
CA SER A 379 16.56 21.79 11.17
C SER A 379 16.51 21.90 12.69
N LEU A 380 15.60 21.17 13.35
CA LEU A 380 15.58 21.07 14.82
C LEU A 380 16.87 20.45 15.39
N MET A 381 17.43 19.42 14.74
CA MET A 381 18.69 18.79 15.18
C MET A 381 19.92 19.68 14.92
N GLU A 382 19.84 20.53 13.90
CA GLU A 382 20.86 21.52 13.53
C GLU A 382 20.75 22.82 14.32
N GLN A 383 19.73 22.95 15.19
CA GLN A 383 19.43 24.17 15.95
C GLN A 383 19.11 25.38 15.06
N ASP A 384 18.63 25.15 13.83
CA ASP A 384 18.08 26.18 12.95
C ASP A 384 16.62 26.46 13.34
N PHE A 385 16.48 27.17 14.47
CA PHE A 385 15.18 27.40 15.11
C PHE A 385 14.27 28.31 14.31
N ASP A 386 14.80 29.26 13.53
CA ASP A 386 14.00 30.18 12.71
C ASP A 386 13.21 29.42 11.64
N LYS A 387 13.86 28.49 10.94
CA LYS A 387 13.18 27.63 9.96
C LYS A 387 12.18 26.71 10.63
N ALA A 388 12.54 26.15 11.79
CA ALA A 388 11.67 25.23 12.50
C ALA A 388 10.40 25.92 13.02
N GLU A 389 10.54 27.14 13.54
CA GLU A 389 9.44 27.96 14.02
C GLU A 389 8.49 28.32 12.87
N GLN A 390 9.03 28.76 11.73
CA GLN A 390 8.22 29.05 10.53
C GLN A 390 7.39 27.84 10.09
N PHE A 391 7.99 26.65 10.07
CA PHE A 391 7.30 25.41 9.73
C PHE A 391 6.13 25.14 10.69
N TYR A 392 6.36 25.15 12.00
CA TYR A 392 5.30 24.81 12.96
C TYR A 392 4.21 25.88 13.05
N LYS A 393 4.53 27.17 12.86
CA LYS A 393 3.53 28.23 12.71
C LYS A 393 2.65 28.01 11.46
N GLY A 394 3.26 27.64 10.34
CA GLY A 394 2.54 27.27 9.11
C GLY A 394 1.68 26.01 9.27
N LEU A 395 2.16 25.04 10.05
CA LEU A 395 1.38 23.85 10.39
C LEU A 395 0.18 24.21 11.28
N LEU A 396 0.34 25.08 12.28
CA LEU A 396 -0.75 25.51 13.15
C LEU A 396 -1.88 26.22 12.40
N SER A 397 -1.55 27.06 11.42
CA SER A 397 -2.56 27.80 10.64
C SER A 397 -3.37 26.88 9.71
N SER A 398 -2.83 25.72 9.35
CA SER A 398 -3.45 24.76 8.42
C SER A 398 -3.94 23.46 9.10
N ALA A 399 -3.63 23.26 10.40
CA ALA A 399 -3.93 22.04 11.12
C ALA A 399 -5.44 21.84 11.34
N GLY A 400 -5.99 20.83 10.68
CA GLY A 400 -7.39 20.40 10.86
C GLY A 400 -7.61 19.55 12.11
N PHE A 401 -6.59 18.82 12.56
CA PHE A 401 -6.70 17.87 13.67
C PHE A 401 -6.08 18.40 14.96
N ARG A 402 -6.71 18.09 16.10
CA ARG A 402 -6.23 18.47 17.44
C ARG A 402 -4.81 17.96 17.68
N PHE A 403 -4.56 16.72 17.28
CA PHE A 403 -3.26 16.08 17.36
C PHE A 403 -2.12 16.89 16.71
N GLN A 404 -2.35 17.43 15.51
CA GLN A 404 -1.33 18.24 14.81
C GLN A 404 -1.07 19.56 15.54
N LYS A 405 -2.12 20.13 16.15
CA LYS A 405 -1.98 21.35 16.96
C LYS A 405 -1.16 21.09 18.22
N VAL A 406 -1.42 19.99 18.93
CA VAL A 406 -0.64 19.60 20.11
C VAL A 406 0.83 19.37 19.74
N ASP A 407 1.09 18.63 18.67
CA ASP A 407 2.44 18.37 18.16
C ASP A 407 3.18 19.68 17.84
N ALA A 408 2.56 20.58 17.08
CA ALA A 408 3.17 21.86 16.74
C ALA A 408 3.41 22.78 17.95
N ASN A 409 2.45 22.85 18.89
CA ASN A 409 2.62 23.65 20.10
C ASN A 409 3.74 23.12 20.99
N TYR A 410 3.92 21.79 21.07
CA TYR A 410 5.02 21.22 21.84
C TYR A 410 6.38 21.68 21.32
N TYR A 411 6.61 21.61 20.00
CA TYR A 411 7.88 22.05 19.43
C TYR A 411 8.07 23.58 19.46
N LEU A 412 7.01 24.37 19.27
CA LEU A 412 7.10 25.82 19.45
C LEU A 412 7.44 26.20 20.89
N GLY A 413 6.85 25.50 21.87
CA GLY A 413 7.20 25.66 23.28
C GLY A 413 8.67 25.34 23.56
N LEU A 414 9.19 24.24 23.00
CA LEU A 414 10.61 23.89 23.11
C LEU A 414 11.53 24.95 22.49
N ILE A 415 11.20 25.44 21.30
CA ILE A 415 11.99 26.48 20.61
C ILE A 415 12.02 27.75 21.47
N ALA A 416 10.85 28.24 21.91
CA ALA A 416 10.75 29.43 22.74
C ALA A 416 11.50 29.27 24.07
N PHE A 417 11.42 28.08 24.69
CA PHE A 417 12.15 27.78 25.91
C PHE A 417 13.67 27.86 25.73
N VAL A 418 14.19 27.30 24.63
CA VAL A 418 15.63 27.37 24.30
C VAL A 418 16.06 28.80 23.96
N GLN A 419 15.21 29.57 23.30
CA GLN A 419 15.41 30.99 23.01
C GLN A 419 15.22 31.90 24.24
N LYS A 420 14.88 31.33 25.40
CA LYS A 420 14.64 32.04 26.67
C LYS A 420 13.42 32.97 26.65
N ASP A 421 12.48 32.77 25.74
CA ASP A 421 11.16 33.40 25.81
C ASP A 421 10.23 32.54 26.68
N ILE A 422 10.39 32.70 27.99
CA ILE A 422 9.73 31.87 29.00
C ILE A 422 8.20 32.01 28.96
N TYR A 423 7.69 33.23 28.71
CA TYR A 423 6.26 33.49 28.64
C TYR A 423 5.61 32.78 27.42
N VAL A 424 6.24 32.88 26.25
CA VAL A 424 5.75 32.19 25.05
C VAL A 424 5.86 30.68 25.20
N ALA A 425 6.95 30.19 25.79
CA ALA A 425 7.12 28.76 26.09
C ALA A 425 6.01 28.24 27.02
N ALA A 426 5.73 28.95 28.12
CA ALA A 426 4.70 28.58 29.08
C ALA A 426 3.30 28.50 28.45
N ARG A 427 2.97 29.46 27.58
CA ARG A 427 1.69 29.47 26.85
C ARG A 427 1.53 28.23 25.96
N HIS A 428 2.56 27.87 25.21
CA HIS A 428 2.54 26.71 24.35
C HIS A 428 2.47 25.40 25.14
N PHE A 429 3.26 25.25 26.21
CA PHE A 429 3.21 24.06 27.06
C PHE A 429 1.86 23.90 27.77
N THR A 430 1.24 24.99 28.22
CA THR A 430 -0.11 24.94 28.82
C THR A 430 -1.12 24.36 27.83
N MET A 431 -1.10 24.82 26.57
CA MET A 431 -1.96 24.26 25.53
C MET A 431 -1.72 22.77 25.28
N VAL A 432 -0.46 22.33 25.31
CA VAL A 432 -0.11 20.89 25.19
C VAL A 432 -0.66 20.09 26.36
N ILE A 433 -0.56 20.60 27.59
CA ILE A 433 -1.03 19.91 28.79
C ILE A 433 -2.55 19.76 28.78
N GLU A 434 -3.27 20.82 28.40
CA GLU A 434 -4.74 20.82 28.35
C GLU A 434 -5.28 19.95 27.20
N GLN A 435 -4.54 19.84 26.10
CA GLN A 435 -5.06 19.25 24.86
C GLN A 435 -4.42 17.93 24.43
N GLY A 436 -3.27 17.56 24.99
CA GLY A 436 -2.49 16.40 24.56
C GLY A 436 -2.90 15.06 25.17
N ASN A 437 -3.83 15.04 26.13
CA ASN A 437 -4.36 13.83 26.76
C ASN A 437 -3.26 12.83 27.20
N THR A 438 -3.13 11.66 26.53
CA THR A 438 -2.15 10.61 26.88
C THR A 438 -0.87 10.65 26.05
N MET A 439 -0.70 11.64 25.17
CA MET A 439 0.54 11.82 24.41
C MET A 439 1.73 12.10 25.35
N PHE A 440 2.90 11.54 25.04
CA PHE A 440 4.11 11.72 25.87
C PHE A 440 4.52 13.19 26.07
N PHE A 441 4.15 14.05 25.12
CA PHE A 441 4.37 15.49 25.19
C PHE A 441 3.79 16.11 26.47
N VAL A 442 2.68 15.59 26.99
CA VAL A 442 2.03 16.14 28.19
C VAL A 442 2.93 16.04 29.40
N ASN A 443 3.58 14.88 29.61
CA ASN A 443 4.46 14.69 30.75
C ASN A 443 5.72 15.55 30.62
N LYS A 444 6.33 15.59 29.43
CA LYS A 444 7.49 16.45 29.16
C LYS A 444 7.15 17.94 29.31
N ALA A 445 6.02 18.41 28.79
CA ALA A 445 5.55 19.78 28.94
C ALA A 445 5.33 20.16 30.43
N LYS A 446 4.78 19.25 31.25
CA LYS A 446 4.66 19.47 32.71
C LYS A 446 6.01 19.64 33.38
N GLU A 447 7.04 18.90 32.97
CA GLU A 447 8.40 19.04 33.50
C GLU A 447 9.04 20.38 33.12
N PHE A 448 8.86 20.82 31.87
CA PHE A 448 9.31 22.15 31.44
C PHE A 448 8.58 23.27 32.20
N MET A 449 7.26 23.16 32.38
CA MET A 449 6.47 24.13 33.17
C MET A 449 6.97 24.24 34.61
N ARG A 450 7.24 23.12 35.29
CA ARG A 450 7.84 23.15 36.64
C ARG A 450 9.21 23.82 36.67
N SER A 451 9.97 23.73 35.58
CA SER A 451 11.28 24.38 35.47
C SER A 451 11.13 25.88 35.29
N ILE A 452 10.17 26.31 34.46
CA ILE A 452 9.77 27.71 34.29
C ILE A 452 9.34 28.33 35.63
N GLU A 453 8.42 27.67 36.35
CA GLU A 453 7.92 28.15 37.64
C GLU A 453 9.03 28.31 38.71
N ARG A 454 10.08 27.50 38.64
CA ARG A 454 11.24 27.62 39.55
C ARG A 454 12.11 28.82 39.24
N VAL A 455 12.28 29.14 37.95
CA VAL A 455 13.05 30.30 37.50
C VAL A 455 12.31 31.58 37.88
N GLU A 456 11.00 31.65 37.61
CA GLU A 456 10.17 32.81 37.97
C GLU A 456 10.22 33.09 39.49
N LYS A 457 10.08 32.05 40.32
CA LYS A 457 10.18 32.20 41.79
C LYS A 457 11.57 32.62 42.28
N ALA A 458 12.62 32.33 41.53
CA ALA A 458 13.98 32.74 41.86
C ALA A 458 14.29 34.17 41.40
N GLU A 459 13.53 34.71 40.44
CA GLU A 459 13.63 36.12 40.00
C GLU A 459 12.77 37.04 40.87
N GLU A 460 11.72 36.52 41.52
CA GLU A 460 10.86 37.24 42.46
C GLU A 460 11.41 37.33 43.91
N ALA A 461 12.42 36.52 44.25
CA ALA A 461 13.06 36.44 45.56
C ALA A 461 14.42 37.15 45.59
#